data_AF-A0A538AEW7-F1
#
_entry.id   AF-A0A538AEW7-F1
#
_cell.length_a   1.000
_cell.length_b   1.000
_cell.length_c   1.000
_cell.angle_alpha   90.00
_cell.angle_beta   90.00
_cell.angle_gamma   90.00
#
_symmetry.space_group_name_H-M   'P 1'
#
loop_
_entity.id
_entity.type
_entity.pdbx_description
1 polymer ?
#
loop_
_entity_poly.entity_id
_entity_poly.type
_entity_poly.pdbx_seq_one_letter_code
_entity_poly.pdbx_strand_id
1 'polypeptide(L)'
;MPALAFAASAARPSSLASPASSSFEVPLVTVSADASRLAVGALIRTAHRGGPHSRQQLATLATPATVTSGRPDWDATAYCESHGQWNINAGTYWGGLQFAHTTWFAFGGGPFDSTGWFPYSREQQIAVAERVLAVEGPGAWPVCFRWASG
;
A
#
# COMPACT_ATOMS: atom_id res chain seq x y z
N MET A 1 -36.84 -34.49 -2.89
CA MET A 1 -36.67 -33.52 -1.78
C MET A 1 -37.10 -32.17 -2.34
N PRO A 2 -38.23 -31.58 -1.89
CA PRO A 2 -38.83 -30.41 -2.52
C PRO A 2 -38.04 -29.14 -2.23
N ALA A 3 -37.96 -28.29 -3.26
CA ALA A 3 -37.51 -26.91 -3.17
C ALA A 3 -38.50 -26.08 -2.34
N LEU A 4 -38.00 -25.29 -1.39
CA LEU A 4 -38.78 -24.26 -0.70
C LEU A 4 -38.21 -22.90 -1.07
N ALA A 5 -38.91 -22.23 -1.98
CA ALA A 5 -38.88 -20.79 -2.14
C ALA A 5 -39.94 -20.19 -1.20
N PHE A 6 -39.58 -19.17 -0.42
CA PHE A 6 -40.56 -18.31 0.24
C PHE A 6 -40.18 -16.84 0.11
N ALA A 7 -41.04 -16.18 -0.67
CA ALA A 7 -41.48 -14.79 -0.73
C ALA A 7 -40.71 -13.69 0.02
N ALA A 8 -40.42 -12.67 -0.78
CA ALA A 8 -40.17 -11.30 -0.38
C ALA A 8 -41.35 -10.70 0.42
N SER A 9 -41.03 -9.83 1.38
CA SER A 9 -41.95 -8.84 1.93
C SER A 9 -41.32 -7.47 1.81
N ALA A 10 -42.02 -6.56 1.14
CA ALA A 10 -41.66 -5.18 0.92
C ALA A 10 -42.74 -4.28 1.51
N ALA A 11 -42.32 -3.24 2.23
CA ALA A 11 -42.96 -1.92 2.47
C ALA A 11 -42.45 -1.36 3.81
N ARG A 12 -42.16 -0.07 4.05
CA ARG A 12 -42.03 1.19 3.29
C ARG A 12 -41.45 2.23 4.31
N PRO A 13 -41.21 3.51 3.98
CA PRO A 13 -40.05 4.26 4.46
C PRO A 13 -40.36 5.20 5.64
N SER A 14 -39.40 5.33 6.55
CA SER A 14 -39.31 6.49 7.43
C SER A 14 -38.29 7.46 6.85
N SER A 15 -38.81 8.44 6.12
CA SER A 15 -38.12 9.70 5.83
C SER A 15 -37.95 10.45 7.15
N LEU A 16 -36.74 10.90 7.49
CA LEU A 16 -36.49 12.12 8.29
C LEU A 16 -34.99 12.47 8.24
N ALA A 17 -34.76 13.73 7.91
CA ALA A 17 -33.56 14.52 8.17
C ALA A 17 -32.30 14.28 7.30
N SER A 18 -32.21 15.08 6.24
CA SER A 18 -30.95 15.59 5.70
C SER A 18 -30.12 16.28 6.78
N PRO A 19 -28.83 15.96 6.95
CA PRO A 19 -27.85 16.95 7.31
C PRO A 19 -27.35 17.63 6.03
N ALA A 20 -27.27 18.95 6.10
CA ALA A 20 -26.81 19.83 5.05
C ALA A 20 -25.53 19.33 4.37
N SER A 21 -25.49 19.46 3.05
CA SER A 21 -24.28 19.50 2.23
C SER A 21 -23.25 20.40 2.90
N SER A 22 -22.37 19.80 3.69
CA SER A 22 -21.13 20.45 4.08
C SER A 22 -20.23 20.23 2.89
N SER A 23 -20.17 21.24 2.03
CA SER A 23 -19.15 21.36 1.00
C SER A 23 -17.80 21.20 1.69
N PHE A 24 -17.28 19.98 1.68
CA PHE A 24 -15.87 19.75 1.94
C PHE A 24 -15.18 20.13 0.63
N GLU A 25 -15.01 21.44 0.42
CA GLU A 25 -14.01 21.90 -0.50
C GLU A 25 -12.68 21.41 0.07
N VAL A 26 -12.16 20.33 -0.52
CA VAL A 26 -10.74 20.02 -0.40
C VAL A 26 -10.06 21.21 -1.08
N PRO A 27 -9.37 22.13 -0.35
CA PRO A 27 -8.50 23.03 -1.07
C PRO A 27 -7.54 22.12 -1.84
N LEU A 28 -7.50 22.27 -3.17
CA LEU A 28 -6.44 21.71 -3.97
C LEU A 28 -5.16 22.35 -3.43
N VAL A 29 -4.51 21.66 -2.49
CA VAL A 29 -3.15 21.97 -2.11
C VAL A 29 -2.34 21.58 -3.33
N THR A 30 -2.14 22.54 -4.23
CA THR A 30 -1.12 22.45 -5.25
C THR A 30 0.19 22.34 -4.47
N VAL A 31 0.69 21.12 -4.29
CA VAL A 31 2.04 20.92 -3.79
C VAL A 31 2.96 21.42 -4.88
N SER A 32 3.43 22.65 -4.71
CA SER A 32 4.48 23.20 -5.55
C SER A 32 5.73 22.38 -5.27
N ALA A 33 6.13 21.56 -6.24
CA ALA A 33 7.43 20.89 -6.22
C ALA A 33 8.51 21.92 -6.58
N ASP A 34 8.65 22.96 -5.76
CA ASP A 34 9.83 23.81 -5.82
C ASP A 34 10.97 23.02 -5.20
N ALA A 35 11.70 22.33 -6.08
CA ALA A 35 12.99 21.74 -5.80
C ALA A 35 13.99 22.86 -5.45
N SER A 36 13.91 23.39 -4.24
CA SER A 36 14.90 24.31 -3.70
C SER A 36 15.39 23.78 -2.36
N ARG A 37 16.52 23.09 -2.45
CA ARG A 37 17.35 22.64 -1.34
C ARG A 37 17.60 23.80 -0.38
N LEU A 38 17.26 23.65 0.90
CA LEU A 38 17.92 24.38 1.98
C LEU A 38 18.22 23.43 3.12
N ALA A 39 19.50 23.39 3.50
CA ALA A 39 20.01 22.75 4.69
C ALA A 39 19.35 23.36 5.93
N VAL A 40 19.00 22.55 6.94
CA VAL A 40 18.34 23.07 8.15
C VAL A 40 18.97 22.47 9.40
N GLY A 41 20.00 23.15 9.89
CA GLY A 41 20.11 23.46 11.31
C GLY A 41 19.32 24.75 11.57
N ALA A 42 18.01 24.65 11.81
CA ALA A 42 17.21 25.77 12.31
C ALA A 42 16.92 25.55 13.79
N LEU A 43 17.61 26.31 14.64
CA LEU A 43 17.21 26.54 16.02
C LEU A 43 15.92 27.37 16.01
N ILE A 44 14.77 26.71 16.14
CA ILE A 44 13.49 27.38 16.35
C ILE A 44 13.48 27.91 17.79
N ARG A 45 13.73 29.22 17.97
CA ARG A 45 13.41 29.95 19.21
C ARG A 45 11.95 30.38 19.13
N THR A 46 11.02 29.54 19.58
CA THR A 46 9.62 29.95 19.82
C THR A 46 9.49 30.42 21.27
N ALA A 47 9.31 31.73 21.45
CA ALA A 47 8.87 32.29 22.72
C ALA A 47 7.37 32.00 22.89
N HIS A 48 7.03 30.92 23.61
CA HIS A 48 5.64 30.65 24.00
C HIS A 48 5.30 31.38 25.30
N ARG A 49 4.43 32.40 25.20
CA ARG A 49 3.69 32.94 26.34
C ARG A 49 2.60 31.92 26.70
N GLY A 50 2.68 31.36 27.90
CA GLY A 50 1.84 30.26 28.37
C GLY A 50 0.37 30.60 28.56
N GLY A 51 -0.48 29.58 28.39
CA GLY A 51 -1.86 29.52 28.85
C GLY A 51 -2.18 28.07 29.29
N PRO A 52 -2.84 27.85 30.43
CA PRO A 52 -2.84 26.54 31.10
C PRO A 52 -4.02 25.64 30.68
N HIS A 53 -4.25 25.41 29.39
CA HIS A 53 -5.17 24.34 28.93
C HIS A 53 -4.74 23.78 27.56
N SER A 54 -3.46 23.46 27.39
CA SER A 54 -2.97 22.77 26.20
C SER A 54 -3.13 21.26 26.39
N ARG A 55 -4.17 20.67 25.77
CA ARG A 55 -4.19 19.24 25.45
C ARG A 55 -2.86 18.93 24.77
N GLN A 56 -2.06 18.06 25.38
CA GLN A 56 -0.84 17.54 24.76
C GLN A 56 -1.28 16.66 23.60
N GLN A 57 -1.49 17.28 22.45
CA GLN A 57 -1.58 16.57 21.19
C GLN A 57 -0.17 16.08 20.92
N LEU A 58 0.08 14.81 21.26
CA LEU A 58 1.26 14.06 20.84
C LEU A 58 1.27 14.08 19.31
N ALA A 59 1.93 15.10 18.75
CA ALA A 59 2.30 15.12 17.36
C ALA A 59 3.40 14.07 17.22
N THR A 60 3.02 12.84 16.89
CA THR A 60 3.96 11.89 16.30
C THR A 60 4.51 12.56 15.05
N LEU A 61 5.77 12.98 15.10
CA LEU A 61 6.49 13.41 13.91
C LEU A 61 6.53 12.20 12.98
N ALA A 62 5.59 12.14 12.04
CA ALA A 62 5.71 11.27 10.89
C ALA A 62 6.91 11.80 10.11
N THR A 63 8.06 11.17 10.30
CA THR A 63 9.23 11.41 9.46
C THR A 63 8.77 11.19 8.02
N PRO A 64 8.91 12.16 7.11
CA PRO A 64 8.60 11.92 5.71
C PRO A 64 9.46 10.74 5.27
N ALA A 65 8.83 9.64 4.86
CA ALA A 65 9.54 8.56 4.22
C ALA A 65 10.17 9.14 2.96
N THR A 66 11.50 9.11 2.88
CA THR A 66 12.21 9.46 1.65
C THR A 66 11.77 8.47 0.59
N VAL A 67 10.82 8.87 -0.27
CA VAL A 67 10.53 8.13 -1.49
C VAL A 67 11.75 8.35 -2.38
N THR A 68 12.65 7.37 -2.42
CA THR A 68 13.66 7.32 -3.47
C THR A 68 12.91 7.39 -4.79
N SER A 69 13.23 8.39 -5.62
CA SER A 69 12.58 8.69 -6.90
C SER A 69 12.93 7.69 -8.02
N GLY A 70 13.22 6.44 -7.67
CA GLY A 70 13.56 5.36 -8.59
C GLY A 70 12.35 4.47 -8.89
N ARG A 71 12.33 3.84 -10.06
CA ARG A 71 11.39 2.74 -10.34
C ARG A 71 11.85 1.48 -9.55
N PRO A 72 10.95 0.65 -9.02
CA PRO A 72 11.35 -0.64 -8.44
C PRO A 72 12.13 -1.48 -9.44
N ASP A 73 13.25 -2.06 -9.01
CA ASP A 73 14.00 -3.04 -9.79
C ASP A 73 13.57 -4.44 -9.36
N TRP A 74 12.49 -4.91 -9.99
CA TRP A 74 11.91 -6.21 -9.71
C TRP A 74 12.81 -7.37 -10.14
N ASP A 75 13.69 -7.18 -11.12
CA ASP A 75 14.65 -8.23 -11.52
C ASP A 75 15.75 -8.37 -10.48
N ALA A 76 16.32 -7.26 -10.01
CA ALA A 76 17.31 -7.30 -8.94
C ALA A 76 16.71 -7.83 -7.63
N THR A 77 15.45 -7.46 -7.35
CA THR A 77 14.71 -7.99 -6.20
C THR A 77 14.50 -9.51 -6.35
N ALA A 78 14.02 -9.98 -7.50
CA ALA A 78 13.82 -11.41 -7.77
C ALA A 78 15.14 -12.21 -7.78
N TYR A 79 16.24 -11.60 -8.22
CA TYR A 79 17.56 -12.23 -8.15
C TYR A 79 18.00 -12.46 -6.69
N CYS A 80 17.75 -11.49 -5.81
CA CYS A 80 18.02 -11.65 -4.38
C CYS A 80 17.08 -12.67 -3.71
N GLU A 81 15.81 -12.70 -4.10
CA GLU A 81 14.78 -13.54 -3.48
C GLU A 81 14.82 -15.02 -3.93
N SER A 82 15.02 -15.27 -5.24
CA SER A 82 14.88 -16.60 -5.83
C SER A 82 15.96 -16.94 -6.86
N HIS A 83 17.06 -16.18 -6.87
CA HIS A 83 18.08 -16.25 -7.92
C HIS A 83 17.50 -16.03 -9.33
N GLY A 84 16.40 -15.27 -9.43
CA GLY A 84 15.74 -14.92 -10.69
C GLY A 84 14.85 -16.03 -11.26
N GLN A 85 14.50 -17.05 -10.47
CA GLN A 85 13.66 -18.16 -10.92
C GLN A 85 12.18 -17.81 -10.82
N TRP A 86 11.64 -17.15 -11.84
CA TRP A 86 10.27 -16.65 -11.84
C TRP A 86 9.17 -17.71 -11.68
N ASN A 87 9.41 -18.97 -12.04
CA ASN A 87 8.39 -20.00 -11.95
C ASN A 87 8.52 -20.88 -10.70
N ILE A 88 9.51 -20.63 -9.83
CA ILE A 88 9.86 -21.53 -8.74
C ILE A 88 8.69 -21.77 -7.77
N ASN A 89 8.60 -23.00 -7.27
CA ASN A 89 7.80 -23.34 -6.10
C ASN A 89 8.77 -23.78 -4.99
N ALA A 90 8.94 -22.93 -3.98
CA ALA A 90 9.80 -23.19 -2.83
C ALA A 90 9.04 -23.87 -1.67
N GLY A 91 7.81 -24.34 -1.90
CA GLY A 91 6.94 -25.00 -0.93
C GLY A 91 6.11 -24.04 -0.08
N THR A 92 6.73 -22.99 0.47
CA THR A 92 6.04 -21.95 1.29
C THR A 92 5.85 -20.64 0.53
N TYR A 93 6.71 -20.38 -0.45
CA TYR A 93 6.71 -19.16 -1.25
C TYR A 93 6.77 -19.53 -2.74
N TRP A 94 6.21 -18.66 -3.58
CA TRP A 94 6.08 -18.89 -5.02
C TRP A 94 6.64 -17.74 -5.85
N GLY A 95 7.21 -18.14 -6.98
CA GLY A 95 7.64 -17.25 -8.05
C GLY A 95 8.91 -16.46 -7.74
N GLY A 96 9.22 -15.53 -8.65
CA GLY A 96 10.47 -14.77 -8.63
C GLY A 96 10.62 -13.89 -7.39
N LEU A 97 9.50 -13.35 -6.91
CA LEU A 97 9.42 -12.41 -5.80
C LEU A 97 8.99 -13.06 -4.47
N GLN A 98 8.97 -14.40 -4.42
CA GLN A 98 8.71 -15.18 -3.21
C GLN A 98 7.41 -14.76 -2.50
N PHE A 99 6.30 -14.74 -3.23
CA PHE A 99 5.00 -14.42 -2.64
C PHE A 99 4.54 -15.51 -1.67
N ALA A 100 3.97 -15.12 -0.53
CA ALA A 100 3.12 -15.99 0.26
C ALA A 100 1.75 -16.14 -0.42
N HIS A 101 1.10 -17.29 -0.25
CA HIS A 101 -0.22 -17.58 -0.82
C HIS A 101 -1.23 -16.50 -0.42
N THR A 102 -1.32 -16.18 0.87
CA THR A 102 -2.25 -15.18 1.40
C THR A 102 -2.06 -13.80 0.74
N THR A 103 -0.83 -13.33 0.64
CA THR A 103 -0.51 -12.05 -0.01
C THR A 103 -0.86 -12.08 -1.50
N TRP A 104 -0.51 -13.14 -2.21
CA TRP A 104 -0.83 -13.28 -3.63
C TRP A 104 -2.33 -13.10 -3.89
N PHE A 105 -3.17 -13.81 -3.15
CA PHE A 105 -4.62 -13.69 -3.30
C PHE A 105 -5.17 -12.34 -2.82
N ALA A 106 -4.68 -11.83 -1.69
CA ALA A 106 -5.12 -10.54 -1.13
C ALA A 106 -4.91 -9.38 -2.11
N PHE A 107 -3.85 -9.44 -2.91
CA PHE A 107 -3.51 -8.43 -3.90
C PHE A 107 -3.97 -8.79 -5.32
N GLY A 108 -4.94 -9.71 -5.44
CA GLY A 108 -5.60 -10.02 -6.71
C GLY A 108 -4.72 -10.77 -7.70
N GLY A 109 -3.85 -11.64 -7.20
CA GLY A 109 -3.24 -12.72 -7.94
C GLY A 109 -4.27 -13.82 -8.25
N GLY A 110 -4.01 -14.63 -9.28
CA GLY A 110 -4.94 -15.68 -9.71
C GLY A 110 -4.87 -16.96 -8.84
N PRO A 111 -5.78 -17.92 -9.08
CA PRO A 111 -5.74 -19.23 -8.43
C PRO A 111 -4.65 -20.15 -9.02
N PHE A 112 -3.91 -20.83 -8.15
CA PHE A 112 -2.91 -21.82 -8.53
C PHE A 112 -2.91 -23.02 -7.59
N ASP A 113 -2.36 -24.14 -8.06
CA ASP A 113 -2.13 -25.34 -7.26
C ASP A 113 -0.75 -25.27 -6.61
N SER A 114 -0.67 -25.55 -5.30
CA SER A 114 0.57 -25.54 -4.53
C SER A 114 1.53 -26.68 -4.86
N THR A 115 1.12 -27.67 -5.65
CA THR A 115 1.92 -28.87 -5.95
C THR A 115 2.83 -28.75 -7.19
N GLY A 116 2.73 -27.67 -7.97
CA GLY A 116 3.47 -27.50 -9.24
C GLY A 116 4.33 -26.25 -9.34
N TRP A 117 4.96 -26.05 -10.50
CA TRP A 117 5.59 -24.78 -10.86
C TRP A 117 4.56 -23.65 -10.82
N PHE A 118 5.01 -22.45 -10.44
CA PHE A 118 4.14 -21.30 -10.40
C PHE A 118 3.75 -20.87 -11.82
N PRO A 119 2.44 -20.86 -12.18
CA PRO A 119 2.01 -20.73 -13.57
C PRO A 119 1.95 -19.28 -14.07
N TYR A 120 2.34 -18.30 -13.25
CA TYR A 120 2.24 -16.89 -13.59
C TYR A 120 3.54 -16.36 -14.18
N SER A 121 3.42 -15.61 -15.28
CA SER A 121 4.56 -14.96 -15.89
C SER A 121 5.18 -13.93 -14.95
N ARG A 122 6.43 -13.59 -15.22
CA ARG A 122 7.16 -12.51 -14.56
C ARG A 122 6.35 -11.22 -14.49
N GLU A 123 5.72 -10.82 -15.60
CA GLU A 123 4.96 -9.58 -15.71
C GLU A 123 3.69 -9.61 -14.85
N GLN A 124 3.03 -10.77 -14.76
CA GLN A 124 1.86 -10.96 -13.87
C GLN A 124 2.27 -10.84 -12.40
N GLN A 125 3.43 -11.39 -12.05
CA GLN A 125 3.97 -11.29 -10.71
C GLN A 125 4.35 -9.86 -10.35
N ILE A 126 5.00 -9.14 -11.27
CA ILE A 126 5.31 -7.71 -11.11
C ILE A 126 4.02 -6.90 -10.93
N ALA A 127 2.96 -7.19 -11.69
CA ALA A 127 1.69 -6.48 -11.53
C ALA A 127 1.03 -6.69 -10.15
N VAL A 128 1.21 -7.86 -9.52
CA VAL A 128 0.82 -8.09 -8.11
C VAL A 128 1.77 -7.35 -7.18
N ALA A 129 3.07 -7.37 -7.45
CA ALA A 129 4.10 -6.74 -6.63
C ALA A 129 3.94 -5.22 -6.54
N GLU A 130 3.59 -4.56 -7.64
CA GLU A 130 3.29 -3.12 -7.67
C GLU A 130 2.09 -2.78 -6.78
N ARG A 131 1.08 -3.65 -6.73
CA ARG A 131 -0.08 -3.47 -5.83
C ARG A 131 0.31 -3.63 -4.37
N VAL A 132 1.15 -4.61 -4.05
CA VAL A 132 1.72 -4.80 -2.70
C VAL A 132 2.56 -3.58 -2.32
N LEU A 133 3.48 -3.16 -3.18
CA LEU A 133 4.34 -2.00 -2.95
C LEU A 133 3.55 -0.72 -2.71
N ALA A 134 2.44 -0.52 -3.41
CA ALA A 134 1.58 0.64 -3.22
C ALA A 134 0.91 0.70 -1.83
N VAL A 135 0.70 -0.45 -1.18
CA VAL A 135 0.02 -0.55 0.12
C VAL A 135 1.00 -0.72 1.28
N GLU A 136 1.95 -1.63 1.14
CA GLU A 136 2.90 -2.02 2.19
C GLU A 136 4.23 -1.26 2.10
N GLY A 137 4.52 -0.66 0.94
CA GLY A 137 5.80 -0.03 0.68
C GLY A 137 6.94 -1.05 0.52
N PRO A 138 8.20 -0.59 0.45
CA PRO A 138 9.36 -1.45 0.24
C PRO A 138 9.59 -2.46 1.39
N GLY A 139 8.92 -2.27 2.53
CA GLY A 139 8.99 -3.18 3.68
C GLY A 139 8.42 -4.58 3.43
N ALA A 140 7.63 -4.77 2.36
CA ALA A 140 7.18 -6.09 1.92
C ALA A 140 8.33 -7.02 1.48
N TRP A 141 9.47 -6.44 1.04
CA TRP A 141 10.71 -7.16 0.72
C TRP A 141 11.89 -6.58 1.53
N PRO A 142 11.92 -6.79 2.86
CA PRO A 142 12.72 -5.98 3.78
C PRO A 142 14.24 -6.06 3.57
N VAL A 143 14.73 -7.13 2.94
CA VAL A 143 16.16 -7.37 2.69
C VAL A 143 16.52 -7.16 1.21
N CYS A 144 15.66 -7.66 0.33
CA CYS A 144 15.96 -7.79 -1.09
C CYS A 144 15.38 -6.68 -1.96
N PHE A 145 14.51 -5.80 -1.45
CA PHE A 145 13.97 -4.71 -2.27
C PHE A 145 15.10 -3.84 -2.86
N ARG A 146 15.02 -3.58 -4.16
CA ARG A 146 15.97 -2.71 -4.88
C ARG A 146 15.23 -1.67 -5.70
N TRP A 147 15.80 -0.47 -5.72
CA TRP A 147 15.42 0.59 -6.66
C TRP A 147 16.34 0.50 -7.88
N ALA A 148 15.80 0.75 -9.07
CA ALA A 148 16.60 0.89 -10.26
C ALA A 148 17.47 2.15 -10.13
N SER A 149 18.80 1.98 -10.19
CA SER A 149 19.73 3.08 -10.35
C SER A 149 19.73 3.50 -11.81
N GLY A 150 19.22 4.71 -12.09
CA GLY A 150 19.26 5.34 -13.41
C GLY A 150 20.67 5.79 -13.80
#